data_AF-A0A937F979-F1
#
_entry.id   AF-A0A937F979-F1
#
_cell.length_a   1.000
_cell.length_b   1.000
_cell.length_c   1.000
_cell.angle_alpha   90.00
_cell.angle_beta   90.00
_cell.angle_gamma   90.00
#
_symmetry.space_group_name_H-M   'P 1'
#
loop_
_entity.id
_entity.type
_entity.pdbx_description
1 polymer ?
#
loop_
_entity_poly.entity_id
_entity_poly.type
_entity_poly.pdbx_seq_one_letter_code
_entity_poly.pdbx_strand_id
1 'polypeptide(L)' 'MIEQIIPHIQAQSKVKGIILSDHLYETVYDVSSRLYVVSAGVLHHIQEKDELVMFGYVKGGRSLRYSQFIFL' A
#
# COMPACT_ATOMS: atom_id res chain seq x y z
N MET A 1 13.88 6.71 -10.57
CA MET A 1 12.80 6.58 -11.59
C MET A 1 11.42 6.67 -10.94
N ILE A 2 11.12 5.88 -9.91
CA ILE A 2 9.87 5.99 -9.12
C ILE A 2 9.64 7.40 -8.57
N GLU A 3 10.67 8.02 -8.00
CA GLU A 3 10.62 9.39 -7.45
C GLU A 3 10.13 10.45 -8.46
N GLN A 4 10.35 10.24 -9.76
CA GLN A 4 9.88 11.17 -10.79
C GLN A 4 8.40 10.99 -11.11
N ILE A 5 7.84 9.81 -10.84
CA ILE A 5 6.43 9.49 -11.12
C ILE A 5 5.51 9.97 -9.98
N ILE A 6 6.00 9.99 -8.75
CA ILE A 6 5.24 10.38 -7.55
C ILE A 6 4.58 11.77 -7.68
N PRO A 7 5.30 12.84 -8.09
CA PRO A 7 4.70 14.16 -8.26
C PRO A 7 3.55 14.16 -9.28
N HIS A 8 3.66 13.35 -10.33
CA HIS A 8 2.60 13.23 -11.34
C HIS A 8 1.37 12.51 -10.78
N ILE A 9 1.56 11.43 -10.00
CA ILE A 9 0.46 10.73 -9.32
C ILE A 9 -0.26 11.69 -8.38
N GLN A 10 0.47 12.42 -7.54
CA GLN A 10 -0.09 13.38 -6.58
C GLN A 10 -0.81 14.55 -7.24
N ALA A 11 -0.32 15.03 -8.39
CA ALA A 11 -1.01 16.07 -9.14
C ALA A 11 -2.35 15.58 -9.71
N GLN A 12 -2.36 14.34 -10.22
CA GLN A 12 -3.53 13.75 -10.86
C GLN A 12 -4.57 13.22 -9.86
N SER A 13 -4.17 12.78 -8.66
CA SER A 13 -5.09 12.29 -7.63
C SER A 13 -6.08 13.35 -7.14
N LYS A 14 -5.78 14.63 -7.35
CA LYS A 14 -6.68 15.75 -7.05
C LYS A 14 -7.91 15.82 -7.96
N VAL A 15 -7.87 15.17 -9.12
CA VAL A 15 -8.93 15.25 -10.15
C VAL A 15 -9.48 13.89 -10.58
N LYS A 16 -8.80 12.78 -10.28
CA LYS A 16 -9.28 11.42 -10.52
C LYS A 16 -8.84 10.46 -9.43
N GLY A 17 -9.63 9.43 -9.16
CA GLY A 17 -9.20 8.30 -8.34
C GLY A 17 -8.08 7.51 -9.02
N ILE A 18 -7.09 7.06 -8.25
CA ILE A 18 -5.92 6.32 -8.77
C ILE A 18 -5.72 5.08 -7.91
N ILE A 19 -5.87 3.90 -8.51
CA ILE A 19 -5.46 2.65 -7.86
C ILE A 19 -3.98 2.41 -8.17
N LEU A 20 -3.18 2.28 -7.11
CA LEU A 20 -1.76 1.94 -7.19
C LEU A 20 -1.56 0.58 -6.52
N SER A 21 -0.73 -0.29 -7.09
CA SER A 21 -0.32 -1.54 -6.46
C SER A 21 1.16 -1.74 -6.71
N ASP A 22 1.92 -2.02 -5.66
CA ASP A 22 3.36 -2.27 -5.74
C ASP A 22 3.76 -3.26 -4.63
N HIS A 23 4.92 -3.88 -4.77
CA HIS A 23 5.57 -4.67 -3.73
C HIS A 23 6.41 -3.81 -2.77
N LEU A 24 6.86 -2.62 -3.18
CA LEU A 24 7.62 -1.71 -2.33
C LEU A 24 6.69 -0.83 -1.49
N TYR A 25 6.44 -1.27 -0.25
CA TYR A 25 5.41 -0.64 0.58
C TYR A 25 5.72 0.79 0.99
N GLU A 26 6.98 1.14 1.26
CA GLU A 26 7.30 2.48 1.76
C GLU A 26 6.84 3.55 0.76
N THR A 27 7.12 3.33 -0.52
CA THR A 27 6.74 4.26 -1.58
C THR A 27 5.22 4.42 -1.67
N VAL A 28 4.47 3.33 -1.58
CA VAL A 28 3.01 3.42 -1.70
C VAL A 28 2.39 4.03 -0.45
N TYR A 29 2.90 3.65 0.73
CA TYR A 29 2.50 4.23 2.00
C TYR A 29 2.57 5.75 1.96
N ASP A 30 3.69 6.30 1.50
CA ASP A 30 3.93 7.75 1.49
C ASP A 30 3.08 8.53 0.48
N VAL A 31 2.58 7.87 -0.57
CA VAL A 31 1.86 8.53 -1.68
C VAL A 31 0.35 8.28 -1.65
N SER A 32 -0.08 7.22 -0.99
CA SER A 32 -1.47 6.80 -0.94
C SER A 32 -2.34 7.74 -0.10
N SER A 33 -3.56 7.98 -0.57
CA SER A 33 -4.58 8.65 0.24
C SER A 33 -5.26 7.70 1.22
N ARG A 34 -5.34 6.42 0.82
CA ARG A 34 -5.83 5.30 1.63
C ARG A 34 -5.01 4.07 1.32
N LEU A 35 -4.65 3.36 2.37
CA LEU A 35 -3.84 2.16 2.26
C LEU A 35 -4.71 0.93 2.52
N TYR A 36 -4.66 -0.06 1.63
CA TYR A 36 -5.32 -1.34 1.85
C TYR A 36 -4.37 -2.51 1.61
N VAL A 37 -4.55 -3.59 2.37
CA VAL A 37 -3.82 -4.85 2.22
C VAL A 37 -4.80 -5.96 1.90
N VAL A 38 -4.48 -6.81 0.92
CA VAL A 38 -5.21 -8.05 0.71
C VAL A 38 -4.54 -9.15 1.53
N SER A 39 -5.26 -9.67 2.52
CA SER A 39 -4.83 -10.81 3.33
C SER A 39 -5.92 -11.87 3.33
N ALA A 40 -5.54 -13.12 3.07
CA ALA A 40 -6.49 -14.25 2.96
C ALA A 40 -7.69 -13.98 2.01
N GLY A 41 -7.48 -13.22 0.94
CA GLY A 41 -8.52 -12.88 -0.04
C GLY A 41 -9.48 -11.75 0.39
N VAL A 42 -9.22 -11.10 1.53
CA VAL A 42 -10.03 -9.98 2.05
C VAL A 42 -9.22 -8.69 2.02
N LEU A 43 -9.87 -7.59 1.64
CA LEU A 43 -9.26 -6.26 1.63
C LEU A 43 -9.42 -5.60 3.00
N HIS A 44 -8.32 -5.23 3.64
CA HIS A 44 -8.27 -4.56 4.93
C HIS A 44 -7.79 -3.13 4.77
N HIS A 45 -8.53 -2.16 5.30
CA HIS A 45 -8.09 -0.76 5.36
C HIS A 45 -7.09 -0.60 6.49
N ILE A 46 -5.93 -0.04 6.17
CA ILE A 46 -4.84 0.17 7.11
C ILE A 46 -4.87 1.62 7.57
N GLN A 47 -5.00 1.84 8.87
CA GLN A 47 -4.96 3.18 9.46
C GLN A 47 -3.59 3.48 10.05
N GLU A 48 -2.95 2.47 10.65
CA GLU A 48 -1.64 2.59 11.28
C GLU A 48 -0.63 1.61 10.69
N LYS A 49 0.64 2.02 10.63
CA LYS A 49 1.73 1.20 10.08
C LYS A 49 1.90 -0.14 10.80
N ASP A 50 1.60 -0.21 12.09
CA ASP A 50 1.69 -1.42 12.90
C ASP A 50 0.69 -2.50 12.46
N GLU A 51 -0.43 -2.12 11.85
CA GLU A 51 -1.38 -3.06 11.27
C GLU A 51 -0.75 -3.84 10.11
N LEU A 52 0.24 -3.28 9.41
CA LEU A 52 0.99 -4.01 8.38
C LEU A 52 1.79 -5.18 8.99
N VAL A 53 2.23 -5.07 10.24
CA VAL A 53 2.85 -6.19 10.97
C VAL A 53 1.79 -7.22 11.37
N MET A 54 0.63 -6.74 11.85
CA MET A 54 -0.51 -7.60 12.21
C MET A 54 -0.99 -8.46 11.03
N PHE A 55 -1.08 -7.88 9.83
CA PHE A 55 -1.44 -8.58 8.61
C PHE A 55 -0.28 -9.38 7.99
N GLY A 56 0.87 -9.46 8.67
CA GLY A 56 2.01 -10.28 8.27
C GLY A 56 2.80 -9.73 7.08
N TYR A 57 2.59 -8.46 6.73
CA TYR A 57 3.23 -7.82 5.58
C TYR A 57 4.64 -7.34 5.89
N VAL A 58 4.83 -6.64 7.01
CA VAL A 58 6.16 -6.27 7.52
C VAL A 58 6.60 -7.36 8.49
N LYS A 59 7.80 -7.92 8.28
CA LYS A 59 8.35 -8.97 9.15
C LYS A 59 8.61 -8.44 10.57
N GLY A 60 7.63 -8.60 11.46
CA GLY A 60 7.82 -8.51 12.92
C GLY A 60 8.24 -9.84 13.58
N GLY A 61 8.19 -10.94 12.83
CA GLY A 61 8.45 -12.30 13.30
C GLY A 61 7.58 -13.30 12.54
N ARG A 62 8.21 -14.34 11.97
CA ARG A 62 7.65 -15.39 11.08
C ARG A 62 6.77 -14.90 9.91
N SER A 63 7.42 -14.82 8.74
CA SER A 63 6.86 -14.48 7.43
C SER A 63 5.70 -15.40 7.01
N LEU A 64 4.56 -14.83 6.61
CA LEU A 64 3.56 -15.53 5.79
C LEU A 64 3.74 -15.12 4.32
N ARG A 65 3.85 -16.12 3.44
CA ARG A 65 3.79 -15.96 1.97
C ARG A 65 2.33 -15.60 1.62
N TYR A 66 2.13 -14.76 0.61
CA TYR A 66 0.84 -14.46 -0.04
C TYR A 66 0.01 -13.27 0.49
N SER A 67 0.58 -12.07 0.47
CA SER A 67 -0.22 -10.83 0.48
C SER A 67 -0.01 -10.10 -0.85
N GLN A 68 -1.10 -9.81 -1.56
CA GLN A 68 -1.09 -8.95 -2.75
C GLN A 68 -1.68 -7.58 -2.39
N PHE A 69 -1.33 -6.54 -3.15
CA PHE A 69 -1.65 -5.15 -2.81
C PHE A 69 -2.65 -4.55 -3.77
N ILE A 70 -3.58 -3.78 -3.20
CA ILE A 70 -4.45 -2.87 -3.92
C ILE A 70 -4.50 -1.61 -3.04
N PHE A 71 -3.98 -0.49 -3.50
CA PHE A 71 -4.05 0.81 -2.82
C PHE A 71 -4.94 1.75 -3.65
N LEU A 72 -5.74 2.59 -2.99
CA LEU A 72 -6.81 3.41 -3.61
C LEU A 72 -6.57 4.92 -3.47
#